data_AF-A0A924A343-F1
#
_entry.id   AF-A0A924A343-F1
#
_cell.length_a   1.000
_cell.length_b   1.000
_cell.length_c   1.000
_cell.angle_alpha   90.00
_cell.angle_beta   90.00
_cell.angle_gamma   90.00
#
_symmetry.space_group_name_H-M   'P 1'
#
loop_
_entity.id
_entity.type
_entity.pdbx_description
1 polymer ?
#
loop_
_entity_poly.entity_id
_entity_poly.type
_entity_poly.pdbx_seq_one_letter_code
_entity_poly.pdbx_strand_id
1 'polypeptide(L)'
;MFSKLGFFEKSLLSSAARIFKIGAKYSTTRKYQALKDILPNISKVDLQDVSKYIALDGVSKTHIMVIGYDYYRNRAEMFRTDCDSLAATSNIERKVKNLPPQTKIADGCTVSLIEAVHASSTAPVNYFNEPAMFNVDHKPKYYWDGAVTGNNNPVLAAVVEAKSNVSKYQFDSIQVLSIGTATTSQLQQDEQAPTKYAELKAKYENPGLINDIKKMGTSILNDPPDMATFVAYTFLNADMPAKPVDFIRMNPNLRPIWKEDSNNHFWDLPNGITKEEFLTLHNIDMDALEDAEVALITKLCDNWMNNLGVPNQAVRSDSKLNTLIGHPNFLVAAADFKSWFSKTPESLP
;
A
#
# COMPACT_ATOMS: atom_id res chain seq x y z
N MET A 1 18.27 6.93 -4.30
CA MET A 1 16.89 7.05 -4.81
C MET A 1 16.27 8.42 -4.49
N PHE A 2 16.24 8.86 -3.23
CA PHE A 2 15.72 10.18 -2.83
C PHE A 2 16.75 11.30 -3.01
N SER A 3 16.93 11.77 -4.25
CA SER A 3 17.89 12.84 -4.56
C SER A 3 17.20 14.21 -4.59
N LYS A 4 17.56 15.11 -3.67
CA LYS A 4 17.00 16.47 -3.57
C LYS A 4 17.13 17.23 -4.88
N LEU A 5 16.16 18.08 -5.21
CA LEU A 5 16.21 18.90 -6.42
C LEU A 5 17.38 19.90 -6.41
N GLY A 6 18.03 20.01 -7.57
CA GLY A 6 19.04 21.03 -7.85
C GLY A 6 18.44 22.42 -8.01
N PHE A 7 19.30 23.44 -8.08
CA PHE A 7 18.87 24.85 -8.15
C PHE A 7 17.97 25.15 -9.37
N PHE A 8 18.33 24.62 -10.54
CA PHE A 8 17.57 24.82 -11.78
C PHE A 8 16.24 24.04 -11.81
N GLU A 9 16.21 22.81 -11.28
CA GLU A 9 14.99 22.01 -11.14
C GLU A 9 13.99 22.67 -10.20
N LYS A 10 14.47 23.28 -9.11
CA LYS A 10 13.67 24.09 -8.18
C LYS A 10 13.12 25.36 -8.83
N SER A 11 13.84 25.92 -9.82
CA SER A 11 13.46 27.15 -10.52
C SER A 11 12.29 26.94 -11.50
N LEU A 12 12.22 25.76 -12.12
CA LEU A 12 11.15 25.37 -13.05
C LEU A 12 9.80 25.11 -12.37
N LEU A 13 9.78 24.80 -11.07
CA LEU A 13 8.56 24.72 -10.28
C LEU A 13 8.05 26.14 -10.00
N SER A 14 6.80 26.42 -10.39
CA SER A 14 6.21 27.76 -10.36
C SER A 14 6.38 28.45 -9.01
N SER A 15 6.66 29.76 -9.05
CA SER A 15 6.88 30.60 -7.87
C SER A 15 5.70 30.59 -6.88
N ALA A 16 4.48 30.27 -7.35
CA ALA A 16 3.29 30.13 -6.52
C ALA A 16 3.35 28.90 -5.60
N ALA A 17 3.85 27.76 -6.08
CA ALA A 17 3.96 26.54 -5.27
C ALA A 17 4.96 26.72 -4.10
N ARG A 18 6.05 27.47 -4.36
CA ARG A 18 7.06 27.87 -3.37
C ARG A 18 6.52 28.69 -2.20
N ILE A 19 5.53 29.57 -2.42
CA ILE A 19 4.93 30.42 -1.36
C ILE A 19 4.10 29.57 -0.38
N PHE A 20 3.54 28.45 -0.83
CA PHE A 20 2.62 27.62 -0.03
C PHE A 20 3.24 26.33 0.53
N LYS A 21 4.58 26.17 0.48
CA LYS A 21 5.29 24.92 0.85
C LYS A 21 4.76 23.68 0.11
N ILE A 22 4.22 23.87 -1.09
CA ILE A 22 3.79 22.79 -1.98
C ILE A 22 4.86 22.68 -3.05
N GLY A 23 5.54 21.55 -3.16
CA GLY A 23 6.60 21.40 -4.14
C GLY A 23 7.39 20.13 -3.97
N ALA A 24 7.74 19.51 -5.10
CA ALA A 24 8.51 18.29 -5.12
C ALA A 24 9.84 18.43 -4.36
N LYS A 25 10.17 17.43 -3.55
CA LYS A 25 11.42 17.32 -2.81
C LYS A 25 12.53 16.68 -3.65
N TYR A 26 12.18 15.75 -4.55
CA TYR A 26 13.09 14.80 -5.19
C TYR A 26 12.98 14.77 -6.71
N SER A 27 14.09 14.42 -7.37
CA SER A 27 14.16 14.23 -8.83
C SER A 27 13.71 12.84 -9.24
N THR A 28 12.70 12.76 -10.10
CA THR A 28 12.21 11.51 -10.69
C THR A 28 13.24 10.85 -11.58
N THR A 29 13.91 11.62 -12.44
CA THR A 29 14.97 11.12 -13.32
C THR A 29 16.11 10.48 -12.52
N ARG A 30 16.59 11.13 -11.44
CA ARG A 30 17.65 10.55 -10.60
C ARG A 30 17.19 9.32 -9.83
N LYS A 31 15.92 9.23 -9.45
CA LYS A 31 15.35 8.01 -8.86
C LYS A 31 15.42 6.85 -9.86
N TYR A 32 15.02 7.05 -11.11
CA TYR A 32 15.01 5.98 -12.12
C TYR A 32 16.43 5.45 -12.38
N GLN A 33 17.41 6.34 -12.49
CA GLN A 33 18.81 5.92 -12.63
C GLN A 33 19.29 5.13 -11.40
N ALA A 34 19.02 5.64 -10.18
CA ALA A 34 19.41 4.95 -8.95
C ALA A 34 18.77 3.56 -8.82
N LEU A 35 17.52 3.37 -9.27
CA LEU A 35 16.88 2.06 -9.31
C LEU A 35 17.63 1.07 -10.22
N LYS A 36 18.10 1.53 -11.38
CA LYS A 36 18.91 0.73 -12.30
C LYS A 36 20.27 0.38 -11.70
N ASP A 37 20.89 1.33 -11.01
CA ASP A 37 22.22 1.15 -10.42
C ASP A 37 22.21 0.19 -9.22
N ILE A 38 21.17 0.23 -8.38
CA ILE A 38 21.04 -0.64 -7.20
C ILE A 38 20.66 -2.07 -7.59
N LEU A 39 19.88 -2.25 -8.66
CA LEU A 39 19.38 -3.55 -9.12
C LEU A 39 19.82 -3.87 -10.56
N PRO A 40 21.13 -3.90 -10.86
CA PRO A 40 21.64 -3.93 -12.23
C PRO A 40 21.18 -5.17 -13.02
N ASN A 41 21.14 -6.33 -12.36
CA ASN A 41 20.74 -7.59 -12.99
C ASN A 41 19.24 -7.66 -13.28
N ILE A 42 18.41 -7.09 -12.40
CA ILE A 42 16.94 -7.12 -12.50
C ILE A 42 16.43 -5.99 -13.40
N SER A 43 17.18 -4.88 -13.51
CA SER A 43 16.80 -3.70 -14.29
C SER A 43 16.55 -3.93 -15.77
N LYS A 44 17.04 -5.05 -16.31
CA LYS A 44 16.91 -5.45 -17.72
C LYS A 44 15.91 -6.59 -17.92
N VAL A 45 15.31 -7.09 -16.83
CA VAL A 45 14.36 -8.19 -16.88
C VAL A 45 12.97 -7.63 -17.18
N ASP A 46 12.39 -8.08 -18.27
CA ASP A 46 10.99 -7.81 -18.59
C ASP A 46 10.10 -8.38 -17.49
N LEU A 47 9.06 -7.65 -17.10
CA LEU A 47 8.20 -8.02 -15.98
C LEU A 47 7.62 -9.43 -16.16
N GLN A 48 7.20 -9.78 -17.37
CA GLN A 48 6.71 -11.13 -17.70
C GLN A 48 7.70 -12.25 -17.36
N ASP A 49 9.00 -11.97 -17.43
CA ASP A 49 10.07 -12.94 -17.22
C ASP A 49 10.52 -13.03 -15.76
N VAL A 50 10.11 -12.09 -14.89
CA VAL A 50 10.46 -12.11 -13.45
C VAL A 50 10.06 -13.43 -12.79
N SER A 51 8.92 -13.98 -13.21
CA SER A 51 8.39 -15.28 -12.75
C SER A 51 9.41 -16.42 -12.92
N LYS A 52 10.27 -16.37 -13.95
CA LYS A 52 11.32 -17.37 -14.24
C LYS A 52 12.50 -17.28 -13.26
N TYR A 53 12.78 -16.09 -12.72
CA TYR A 53 13.88 -15.86 -11.77
C TYR A 53 13.55 -16.32 -10.35
N ILE A 54 12.25 -16.42 -10.03
CA ILE A 54 11.74 -16.87 -8.72
C ILE A 54 11.14 -18.27 -8.78
N ALA A 55 11.24 -18.94 -9.92
CA ALA A 55 10.75 -20.30 -10.10
C ALA A 55 11.55 -21.27 -9.23
N LEU A 56 10.84 -22.17 -8.54
CA LEU A 56 11.44 -23.31 -7.85
C LEU A 56 11.31 -24.53 -8.77
N ASP A 57 12.41 -25.24 -8.98
CA ASP A 57 12.49 -26.41 -9.86
C ASP A 57 11.96 -26.18 -11.29
N GLY A 58 12.16 -24.95 -11.81
CA GLY A 58 11.72 -24.55 -13.15
C GLY A 58 10.20 -24.32 -13.29
N VAL A 59 9.43 -24.45 -12.20
CA VAL A 59 8.00 -24.18 -12.18
C VAL A 59 7.74 -22.83 -11.50
N SER A 60 7.21 -21.87 -12.26
CA SER A 60 6.76 -20.61 -11.67
C SER A 60 5.29 -20.69 -11.28
N LYS A 61 5.01 -20.47 -9.99
CA LYS A 61 3.64 -20.36 -9.44
C LYS A 61 3.33 -18.95 -8.95
N THR A 62 4.25 -18.01 -9.16
CA THR A 62 4.17 -16.68 -8.59
C THR A 62 3.86 -15.66 -9.67
N HIS A 63 2.72 -15.00 -9.52
CA HIS A 63 2.34 -13.87 -10.36
C HIS A 63 2.49 -12.57 -9.57
N ILE A 64 3.16 -11.61 -10.18
CA ILE A 64 3.32 -10.25 -9.67
C ILE A 64 2.43 -9.32 -10.49
N MET A 65 1.75 -8.43 -9.78
CA MET A 65 1.04 -7.28 -10.34
C MET A 65 1.50 -6.02 -9.62
N VAL A 66 1.84 -4.99 -10.39
CA VAL A 66 2.28 -3.67 -9.92
C VAL A 66 1.33 -2.63 -10.51
N ILE A 67 0.90 -1.66 -9.70
CA ILE A 67 -0.14 -0.69 -10.10
C ILE A 67 0.49 0.69 -10.23
N GLY A 68 0.29 1.35 -11.36
CA GLY A 68 0.59 2.77 -11.56
C GLY A 68 -0.65 3.55 -11.98
N TYR A 69 -0.55 4.88 -11.98
CA TYR A 69 -1.55 5.78 -12.55
C TYR A 69 -1.07 6.28 -13.92
N ASP A 70 -1.74 5.92 -15.01
CA ASP A 70 -1.44 6.47 -16.35
C ASP A 70 -1.90 7.94 -16.38
N TYR A 71 -0.92 8.85 -16.41
CA TYR A 71 -1.13 10.28 -16.25
C TYR A 71 -2.05 10.89 -17.32
N TYR A 72 -1.92 10.45 -18.57
CA TYR A 72 -2.70 11.03 -19.67
C TYR A 72 -4.02 10.31 -19.90
N ARG A 73 -4.11 9.02 -19.56
CA ARG A 73 -5.38 8.26 -19.65
C ARG A 73 -6.27 8.41 -18.41
N ASN A 74 -5.77 8.99 -17.32
CA ASN A 74 -6.47 9.16 -16.06
C ASN A 74 -7.09 7.85 -15.53
N ARG A 75 -6.28 6.78 -15.49
CA ARG A 75 -6.73 5.46 -15.06
C ARG A 75 -5.61 4.67 -14.40
N ALA A 76 -5.98 3.64 -13.66
CA ALA A 76 -5.02 2.64 -13.20
C ALA A 76 -4.43 1.87 -14.39
N GLU A 77 -3.11 1.69 -14.37
CA GLU A 77 -2.38 0.78 -15.24
C GLU A 77 -1.83 -0.36 -14.37
N MET A 78 -2.11 -1.59 -14.76
CA MET A 78 -1.78 -2.79 -14.00
C MET A 78 -0.72 -3.57 -14.76
N PHE A 79 0.54 -3.39 -14.37
CA PHE A 79 1.68 -4.12 -14.94
C PHE A 79 1.70 -5.53 -14.37
N ARG A 80 1.69 -6.56 -15.22
CA ARG A 80 1.56 -7.96 -14.81
C ARG A 80 2.71 -8.80 -15.33
N THR A 81 3.07 -9.80 -14.53
CA THR A 81 3.85 -10.96 -15.03
C THR A 81 3.01 -11.86 -15.94
N ASP A 82 1.72 -12.03 -15.66
CA ASP A 82 0.78 -12.76 -16.51
C ASP A 82 0.12 -11.84 -17.54
N CYS A 83 0.73 -11.74 -18.73
CA CYS A 83 0.19 -10.97 -19.85
C CYS A 83 -1.15 -11.54 -20.36
N ASP A 84 -1.41 -12.82 -20.10
CA ASP A 84 -2.61 -13.53 -20.54
C ASP A 84 -3.70 -13.52 -19.47
N SER A 85 -3.60 -12.67 -18.45
CA SER A 85 -4.61 -12.55 -17.40
C SER A 85 -5.97 -12.24 -18.01
N LEU A 86 -6.99 -12.94 -17.54
CA LEU A 86 -8.38 -12.73 -17.96
C LEU A 86 -8.91 -11.35 -17.55
N ALA A 87 -8.26 -10.68 -16.58
CA ALA A 87 -8.56 -9.31 -16.16
C ALA A 87 -7.87 -8.24 -17.02
N ALA A 88 -6.93 -8.61 -17.90
CA ALA A 88 -6.23 -7.64 -18.73
C ALA A 88 -7.16 -7.04 -19.79
N THR A 89 -7.12 -5.70 -19.94
CA THR A 89 -7.97 -4.96 -20.90
C THR A 89 -7.88 -5.52 -22.32
N SER A 90 -6.67 -5.86 -22.79
CA SER A 90 -6.44 -6.42 -24.12
C SER A 90 -7.13 -7.77 -24.32
N ASN A 91 -7.13 -8.63 -23.28
CA ASN A 91 -7.78 -9.94 -23.32
C ASN A 91 -9.30 -9.82 -23.26
N ILE A 92 -9.82 -8.90 -22.43
CA ILE A 92 -11.25 -8.56 -22.38
C ILE A 92 -11.73 -8.03 -23.73
N GLU A 93 -11.02 -7.05 -24.30
CA GLU A 93 -11.35 -6.46 -25.61
C GLU A 93 -11.36 -7.51 -26.71
N ARG A 94 -10.36 -8.39 -26.75
CA ARG A 94 -10.27 -9.48 -27.73
C ARG A 94 -11.48 -10.42 -27.64
N LYS A 95 -11.87 -10.80 -26.41
CA LYS A 95 -13.04 -11.65 -26.17
C LYS A 95 -14.33 -10.98 -26.58
N VAL A 96 -14.52 -9.71 -26.23
CA VAL A 96 -15.72 -8.93 -26.62
C VAL A 96 -15.82 -8.77 -28.14
N LYS A 97 -14.68 -8.58 -28.82
CA LYS A 97 -14.62 -8.40 -30.28
C LYS A 97 -14.53 -9.71 -31.07
N ASN A 98 -14.59 -10.87 -30.42
CA ASN A 98 -14.40 -12.19 -31.06
C ASN A 98 -13.14 -12.28 -31.93
N LEU A 99 -12.05 -11.65 -31.49
CA LEU A 99 -10.78 -11.64 -32.21
C LEU A 99 -10.01 -12.95 -31.96
N PRO A 100 -9.21 -13.43 -32.93
CA PRO A 100 -8.45 -14.67 -32.80
C PRO A 100 -7.43 -14.58 -31.66
N PRO A 101 -7.05 -15.73 -31.04
CA PRO A 101 -6.00 -15.78 -30.02
C PRO A 101 -4.72 -15.08 -30.48
N GLN A 102 -4.09 -14.31 -29.60
CA GLN A 102 -2.87 -13.60 -29.96
C GLN A 102 -1.68 -14.57 -29.96
N THR A 103 -0.93 -14.62 -31.06
CA THR A 103 0.27 -15.47 -31.19
C THR A 103 1.55 -14.77 -30.72
N LYS A 104 1.46 -13.49 -30.36
CA LYS A 104 2.54 -12.66 -29.81
C LYS A 104 2.09 -12.05 -28.50
N ILE A 105 3.05 -11.78 -27.61
CA ILE A 105 2.83 -11.01 -26.38
C ILE A 105 2.10 -9.72 -26.75
N ALA A 106 1.06 -9.38 -25.99
CA ALA A 106 0.29 -8.17 -26.22
C ALA A 106 1.18 -6.93 -26.18
N ASP A 107 1.03 -6.05 -27.18
CA ASP A 107 1.60 -4.70 -27.16
C ASP A 107 1.24 -4.06 -25.80
N GLY A 108 2.26 -3.67 -25.04
CA GLY A 108 2.11 -3.10 -23.70
C GLY A 108 2.46 -4.04 -22.53
N CYS A 109 2.76 -5.31 -22.77
CA CYS A 109 3.28 -6.20 -21.71
C CYS A 109 4.82 -6.17 -21.57
N THR A 110 5.53 -5.50 -22.48
CA THR A 110 7.00 -5.35 -22.47
C THR A 110 7.41 -4.14 -21.64
N VAL A 111 7.24 -4.24 -20.32
CA VAL A 111 7.73 -3.26 -19.34
C VAL A 111 8.68 -4.00 -18.41
N SER A 112 9.85 -3.44 -18.11
CA SER A 112 10.76 -4.05 -17.13
C SER A 112 10.22 -3.95 -15.70
N LEU A 113 10.68 -4.83 -14.80
CA LEU A 113 10.27 -4.73 -13.39
C LEU A 113 10.62 -3.36 -12.79
N ILE A 114 11.77 -2.79 -13.15
CA ILE A 114 12.20 -1.49 -12.65
C ILE A 114 11.32 -0.35 -13.18
N GLU A 115 10.85 -0.43 -14.41
CA GLU A 115 9.90 0.55 -14.95
C GLU A 115 8.54 0.47 -14.26
N ALA A 116 8.03 -0.74 -14.02
CA ALA A 116 6.79 -0.94 -13.26
C ALA A 116 6.91 -0.40 -11.82
N VAL A 117 8.02 -0.71 -11.13
CA VAL A 117 8.33 -0.16 -9.79
C VAL A 117 8.49 1.36 -9.84
N HIS A 118 9.16 1.89 -10.86
CA HIS A 118 9.35 3.33 -11.03
C HIS A 118 8.00 4.04 -11.23
N ALA A 119 7.11 3.51 -12.07
CA ALA A 119 5.75 4.01 -12.22
C ALA A 119 4.98 3.97 -10.89
N SER A 120 4.97 2.82 -10.23
CA SER A 120 4.14 2.57 -9.05
C SER A 120 4.55 3.35 -7.80
N SER A 121 5.81 3.77 -7.68
CA SER A 121 6.34 4.42 -6.46
C SER A 121 6.64 5.92 -6.62
N THR A 122 6.27 6.52 -7.75
CA THR A 122 6.55 7.94 -8.03
C THR A 122 5.38 8.78 -7.53
N ALA A 123 5.35 9.06 -6.23
CA ALA A 123 4.32 9.88 -5.61
C ALA A 123 4.31 11.31 -6.19
N PRO A 124 3.15 11.79 -6.69
CA PRO A 124 2.99 13.20 -7.04
C PRO A 124 2.89 14.03 -5.76
N VAL A 125 2.82 15.36 -5.91
CA VAL A 125 2.52 16.31 -4.81
C VAL A 125 3.50 16.18 -3.63
N ASN A 126 4.44 17.11 -3.54
CA ASN A 126 5.44 17.20 -2.44
C ASN A 126 6.54 16.12 -2.42
N TYR A 127 6.57 15.17 -3.36
CA TYR A 127 7.63 14.16 -3.44
C TYR A 127 8.46 14.28 -4.71
N PHE A 128 7.95 13.81 -5.85
CA PHE A 128 8.69 13.78 -7.10
C PHE A 128 8.27 14.90 -8.06
N ASN A 129 9.23 15.43 -8.83
CA ASN A 129 9.05 16.67 -9.62
C ASN A 129 8.37 16.48 -10.97
N GLU A 130 8.31 15.26 -11.46
CA GLU A 130 7.73 14.91 -12.77
C GLU A 130 7.23 13.45 -12.75
N PRO A 131 6.28 13.07 -13.63
CA PRO A 131 5.85 11.69 -13.74
C PRO A 131 7.04 10.76 -14.05
N ALA A 132 6.93 9.49 -13.65
CA ALA A 132 7.82 8.46 -14.13
C ALA A 132 7.69 8.33 -15.66
N MET A 133 8.82 8.43 -16.37
CA MET A 133 8.86 8.44 -17.83
C MET A 133 9.69 7.27 -18.36
N PHE A 134 9.10 6.47 -19.24
CA PHE A 134 9.77 5.42 -20.01
C PHE A 134 8.96 5.07 -21.25
N ASN A 135 9.57 4.33 -22.18
CA ASN A 135 8.91 3.94 -23.42
C ASN A 135 8.17 2.62 -23.24
N VAL A 136 6.92 2.57 -23.68
CA VAL A 136 6.13 1.33 -23.84
C VAL A 136 5.73 1.27 -25.30
N ASP A 137 6.08 0.17 -25.99
CA ASP A 137 5.86 -0.01 -27.43
C ASP A 137 6.35 1.19 -28.27
N HIS A 138 7.59 1.64 -28.00
CA HIS A 138 8.23 2.80 -28.65
C HIS A 138 7.52 4.15 -28.44
N LYS A 139 6.57 4.24 -27.50
CA LYS A 139 5.87 5.49 -27.17
C LYS A 139 6.20 5.93 -25.75
N PRO A 140 6.51 7.21 -25.53
CA PRO A 140 6.72 7.72 -24.18
C PRO A 140 5.42 7.60 -23.38
N LYS A 141 5.54 7.07 -22.17
CA LYS A 141 4.47 6.95 -21.19
C LYS A 141 4.85 7.65 -19.90
N TYR A 142 3.83 8.08 -19.18
CA TYR A 142 3.95 8.96 -18.02
C TYR A 142 3.08 8.40 -16.91
N TYR A 143 3.71 8.11 -15.77
CA TYR A 143 3.02 7.47 -14.66
C TYR A 143 3.23 8.21 -13.35
N TRP A 144 2.19 8.22 -12.52
CA TRP A 144 2.32 8.50 -11.09
C TRP A 144 2.09 7.24 -10.27
N ASP A 145 2.34 7.35 -8.98
CA ASP A 145 2.15 6.32 -7.98
C ASP A 145 0.79 5.61 -8.08
N GLY A 146 0.78 4.30 -7.85
CA GLY A 146 -0.43 3.49 -7.86
C GLY A 146 -1.45 3.92 -6.80
N ALA A 147 -1.01 4.50 -5.69
CA ALA A 147 -1.87 5.03 -4.64
C ALA A 147 -2.83 6.11 -5.16
N VAL A 148 -2.46 6.86 -6.21
CA VAL A 148 -3.33 7.86 -6.86
C VAL A 148 -4.64 7.24 -7.38
N THR A 149 -4.62 5.94 -7.68
CA THR A 149 -5.79 5.20 -8.16
C THR A 149 -6.70 4.68 -7.03
N GLY A 150 -6.40 4.99 -5.77
CA GLY A 150 -7.05 4.40 -4.60
C GLY A 150 -6.56 2.99 -4.25
N ASN A 151 -5.41 2.58 -4.77
CA ASN A 151 -4.81 1.25 -4.54
C ASN A 151 -3.53 1.32 -3.68
N ASN A 152 -3.48 2.24 -2.71
CA ASN A 152 -2.36 2.31 -1.76
C ASN A 152 -2.24 1.00 -0.94
N ASN A 153 -3.38 0.40 -0.61
CA ASN A 153 -3.46 -1.03 -0.28
C ASN A 153 -4.00 -1.82 -1.49
N PRO A 154 -3.16 -2.57 -2.23
CA PRO A 154 -3.56 -3.24 -3.47
C PRO A 154 -4.36 -4.54 -3.23
N VAL A 155 -4.73 -4.87 -2.00
CA VAL A 155 -5.37 -6.15 -1.66
C VAL A 155 -6.67 -6.38 -2.44
N LEU A 156 -7.48 -5.35 -2.64
CA LEU A 156 -8.72 -5.48 -3.42
C LEU A 156 -8.41 -5.77 -4.89
N ALA A 157 -7.46 -5.04 -5.49
CA ALA A 157 -7.03 -5.31 -6.86
C ALA A 157 -6.47 -6.72 -7.02
N ALA A 158 -5.67 -7.21 -6.05
CA ALA A 158 -5.13 -8.56 -6.06
C ALA A 158 -6.21 -9.64 -5.97
N VAL A 159 -7.23 -9.44 -5.11
CA VAL A 159 -8.37 -10.37 -5.00
C VAL A 159 -9.19 -10.40 -6.30
N VAL A 160 -9.45 -9.24 -6.90
CA VAL A 160 -10.17 -9.15 -8.18
C VAL A 160 -9.39 -9.82 -9.31
N GLU A 161 -8.07 -9.60 -9.37
CA GLU A 161 -7.17 -10.24 -10.32
C GLU A 161 -7.21 -11.77 -10.20
N ALA A 162 -7.09 -12.29 -8.97
CA ALA A 162 -7.16 -13.72 -8.71
C ALA A 162 -8.55 -14.28 -9.07
N LYS A 163 -9.65 -13.67 -8.61
CA LYS A 163 -11.00 -14.14 -8.94
C LYS A 163 -11.29 -14.15 -10.44
N SER A 164 -10.78 -13.17 -11.18
CA SER A 164 -10.92 -13.12 -12.64
C SER A 164 -10.24 -14.30 -13.34
N ASN A 165 -9.23 -14.90 -12.71
CA ASN A 165 -8.44 -15.99 -13.27
C ASN A 165 -8.71 -17.37 -12.65
N VAL A 166 -9.79 -17.54 -11.87
CA VAL A 166 -10.17 -18.84 -11.27
C VAL A 166 -10.26 -19.95 -12.32
N SER A 167 -10.91 -19.69 -13.46
CA SER A 167 -11.05 -20.70 -14.52
C SER A 167 -9.73 -21.02 -15.23
N LYS A 168 -8.79 -20.07 -15.24
CA LYS A 168 -7.47 -20.24 -15.86
C LYS A 168 -6.53 -21.07 -14.97
N TYR A 169 -6.55 -20.81 -13.66
CA TYR A 169 -5.62 -21.43 -12.71
C TYR A 169 -6.22 -22.58 -11.89
N GLN A 170 -7.52 -22.82 -12.00
CA GLN A 170 -8.23 -23.97 -11.42
C GLN A 170 -7.98 -24.11 -9.90
N PHE A 171 -8.27 -23.04 -9.14
CA PHE A 171 -8.23 -23.07 -7.68
C PHE A 171 -9.61 -22.79 -7.07
N ASP A 172 -9.88 -23.38 -5.91
CA ASP A 172 -11.21 -23.34 -5.28
C ASP A 172 -11.37 -22.18 -4.29
N SER A 173 -10.29 -21.77 -3.63
CA SER A 173 -10.31 -20.75 -2.58
C SER A 173 -9.20 -19.72 -2.76
N ILE A 174 -9.38 -18.54 -2.15
CA ILE A 174 -8.37 -17.48 -2.10
C ILE A 174 -8.04 -17.22 -0.64
N GLN A 175 -6.77 -17.36 -0.31
CA GLN A 175 -6.22 -16.93 0.96
C GLN A 175 -5.44 -15.63 0.76
N VAL A 176 -5.61 -14.68 1.68
CA VAL A 176 -5.07 -13.32 1.56
C VAL A 176 -4.15 -13.01 2.73
N LEU A 177 -2.87 -12.74 2.43
CA LEU A 177 -1.96 -12.07 3.36
C LEU A 177 -1.73 -10.63 2.87
N SER A 178 -2.24 -9.65 3.62
CA SER A 178 -2.04 -8.22 3.34
C SER A 178 -1.06 -7.62 4.35
N ILE A 179 0.12 -7.22 3.88
CA ILE A 179 1.19 -6.63 4.71
C ILE A 179 1.22 -5.11 4.49
N GLY A 180 1.32 -4.33 5.57
CA GLY A 180 1.26 -2.87 5.53
C GLY A 180 2.52 -2.20 6.06
N THR A 181 2.60 -0.89 5.85
CA THR A 181 3.74 -0.03 6.20
C THR A 181 3.48 0.86 7.42
N ALA A 182 2.71 0.34 8.38
CA ALA A 182 2.11 1.05 9.50
C ALA A 182 0.92 1.95 9.12
N THR A 183 0.08 2.23 10.13
CA THR A 183 -0.96 3.26 10.08
C THR A 183 -0.98 4.01 11.41
N THR A 184 -1.34 5.29 11.37
CA THR A 184 -1.57 6.08 12.58
C THR A 184 -3.03 6.49 12.66
N SER A 185 -3.62 6.39 13.85
CA SER A 185 -5.01 6.80 14.11
C SER A 185 -5.05 7.81 15.24
N GLN A 186 -5.93 8.80 15.12
CA GLN A 186 -6.25 9.73 16.20
C GLN A 186 -7.74 9.62 16.56
N LEU A 187 -8.09 10.04 17.76
CA LEU A 187 -9.48 10.19 18.19
C LEU A 187 -10.14 11.33 17.42
N GLN A 188 -11.46 11.31 17.37
CA GLN A 188 -12.20 12.47 16.88
C GLN A 188 -11.88 13.71 17.73
N GLN A 189 -11.92 14.87 17.10
CA GLN A 189 -11.60 16.13 17.78
C GLN A 189 -12.53 16.38 18.98
N ASP A 190 -13.81 16.06 18.82
CA ASP A 190 -14.88 16.22 19.79
C ASP A 190 -15.06 14.97 20.69
N GLU A 191 -14.07 14.08 20.76
CA GLU A 191 -14.06 12.96 21.69
C GLU A 191 -14.32 13.46 23.12
N GLN A 192 -15.38 12.92 23.74
CA GLN A 192 -15.87 13.31 25.06
C GLN A 192 -15.22 12.50 26.18
N ALA A 193 -14.76 11.28 25.88
CA ALA A 193 -14.10 10.47 26.87
C ALA A 193 -12.79 11.14 27.35
N PRO A 194 -12.43 10.99 28.63
CA PRO A 194 -11.20 11.55 29.16
C PRO A 194 -9.97 11.07 28.37
N THR A 195 -9.05 11.98 28.07
CA THR A 195 -7.80 11.68 27.35
C THR A 195 -6.63 12.17 28.17
N LYS A 196 -5.62 11.32 28.37
CA LYS A 196 -4.42 11.70 29.15
C LYS A 196 -3.55 12.74 28.43
N TYR A 197 -3.54 12.71 27.10
CA TYR A 197 -2.80 13.63 26.25
C TYR A 197 -3.72 14.21 25.18
N ALA A 198 -3.70 15.52 24.99
CA ALA A 198 -4.55 16.21 24.02
C ALA A 198 -4.21 15.82 22.57
N GLU A 199 -2.96 15.43 22.32
CA GLU A 199 -2.42 15.07 21.01
C GLU A 199 -2.94 13.73 20.47
N LEU A 200 -3.64 12.95 21.31
CA LEU A 200 -4.38 11.77 20.88
C LEU A 200 -5.59 12.14 20.02
N LYS A 201 -6.11 13.38 20.14
CA LYS A 201 -7.24 13.88 19.36
C LYS A 201 -6.77 14.51 18.05
N ALA A 202 -7.56 14.33 17.00
CA ALA A 202 -7.37 15.02 15.74
C ALA A 202 -7.42 16.54 15.95
N LYS A 203 -6.52 17.25 15.29
CA LYS A 203 -6.48 18.72 15.34
C LYS A 203 -7.58 19.30 14.47
N TYR A 204 -8.23 20.34 14.97
CA TYR A 204 -9.11 21.16 14.14
C TYR A 204 -8.26 21.94 13.14
N GLU A 205 -8.56 21.75 11.87
CA GLU A 205 -8.04 22.59 10.79
C GLU A 205 -9.23 23.26 10.13
N ASN A 206 -9.21 24.60 10.07
CA ASN A 206 -10.27 25.34 9.39
C ASN A 206 -10.33 24.88 7.91
N PRO A 207 -11.51 24.50 7.41
CA PRO A 207 -11.71 24.23 5.99
C PRO A 207 -11.29 25.42 5.15
N GLY A 208 -10.77 25.16 3.97
CA GLY A 208 -10.29 26.20 3.07
C GLY A 208 -9.50 25.60 1.91
N LEU A 209 -9.63 26.22 0.73
CA LEU A 209 -9.14 25.68 -0.54
C LEU A 209 -7.73 25.07 -0.46
N ILE A 210 -6.78 25.74 0.19
CA ILE A 210 -5.40 25.27 0.30
C ILE A 210 -5.29 24.04 1.21
N ASN A 211 -5.91 24.09 2.39
CA ASN A 211 -5.90 22.97 3.35
C ASN A 211 -6.66 21.78 2.78
N ASP A 212 -7.77 22.01 2.10
CA ASP A 212 -8.59 20.97 1.49
C ASP A 212 -7.88 20.30 0.32
N ILE A 213 -7.19 21.06 -0.55
CA ILE A 213 -6.37 20.48 -1.63
C ILE A 213 -5.23 19.64 -1.04
N LYS A 214 -4.54 20.15 -0.01
CA LYS A 214 -3.46 19.41 0.64
C LYS A 214 -3.99 18.12 1.27
N LYS A 215 -5.08 18.21 2.03
CA LYS A 215 -5.73 17.08 2.71
C LYS A 215 -6.27 16.05 1.73
N MET A 216 -6.91 16.48 0.65
CA MET A 216 -7.38 15.57 -0.42
C MET A 216 -6.21 14.87 -1.11
N GLY A 217 -5.17 15.63 -1.49
CA GLY A 217 -3.98 15.08 -2.14
C GLY A 217 -3.27 14.04 -1.28
N THR A 218 -3.11 14.29 0.02
CA THR A 218 -2.52 13.29 0.93
C THR A 218 -3.49 12.16 1.25
N SER A 219 -4.79 12.39 1.32
CA SER A 219 -5.78 11.34 1.63
C SER A 219 -5.89 10.27 0.53
N ILE A 220 -5.71 10.66 -0.74
CA ILE A 220 -5.68 9.71 -1.86
C ILE A 220 -4.46 8.80 -1.72
N LEU A 221 -3.31 9.38 -1.37
CA LEU A 221 -2.06 8.63 -1.20
C LEU A 221 -2.04 7.79 0.07
N ASN A 222 -2.71 8.24 1.14
CA ASN A 222 -2.64 7.58 2.44
C ASN A 222 -3.63 6.41 2.61
N ASP A 223 -4.51 6.15 1.63
CA ASP A 223 -5.73 5.33 1.77
C ASP A 223 -6.62 5.82 2.92
N PRO A 224 -7.91 6.16 2.71
CA PRO A 224 -8.84 6.22 3.83
C PRO A 224 -8.76 4.87 4.56
N PRO A 225 -8.39 4.85 5.85
CA PRO A 225 -7.96 3.63 6.51
C PRO A 225 -9.01 2.53 6.34
N ASP A 226 -8.55 1.40 5.79
CA ASP A 226 -9.21 0.10 5.77
C ASP A 226 -10.32 -0.15 4.74
N MET A 227 -10.58 0.75 3.78
CA MET A 227 -11.62 0.50 2.77
C MET A 227 -11.28 -0.70 1.86
N ALA A 228 -10.09 -0.71 1.24
CA ALA A 228 -9.69 -1.79 0.35
C ALA A 228 -9.64 -3.15 1.08
N THR A 229 -9.11 -3.16 2.30
CA THR A 229 -9.07 -4.36 3.16
C THR A 229 -10.47 -4.88 3.47
N PHE A 230 -11.37 -4.01 3.92
CA PHE A 230 -12.72 -4.40 4.31
C PHE A 230 -13.56 -4.87 3.12
N VAL A 231 -13.49 -4.18 1.99
CA VAL A 231 -14.19 -4.61 0.77
C VAL A 231 -13.66 -5.96 0.31
N ALA A 232 -12.34 -6.15 0.23
CA ALA A 232 -11.75 -7.43 -0.14
C ALA A 232 -12.17 -8.57 0.82
N TYR A 233 -12.21 -8.27 2.13
CA TYR A 233 -12.67 -9.23 3.14
C TYR A 233 -14.12 -9.65 2.91
N THR A 234 -15.04 -8.69 2.80
CA THR A 234 -16.47 -8.96 2.58
C THR A 234 -16.77 -9.57 1.20
N PHE A 235 -15.96 -9.26 0.19
CA PHE A 235 -16.08 -9.86 -1.14
C PHE A 235 -15.73 -11.35 -1.14
N LEU A 236 -14.80 -11.78 -0.29
CA LEU A 236 -14.43 -13.19 -0.11
C LEU A 236 -15.31 -13.90 0.91
N ASN A 237 -15.95 -13.17 1.82
CA ASN A 237 -16.72 -13.69 2.94
C ASN A 237 -18.14 -13.11 2.93
N ALA A 238 -19.07 -13.80 2.28
CA ALA A 238 -20.46 -13.35 2.16
C ALA A 238 -21.22 -13.39 3.51
N ASP A 239 -20.86 -14.32 4.40
CA ASP A 239 -21.48 -14.47 5.72
C ASP A 239 -20.65 -13.77 6.80
N MET A 240 -21.28 -12.83 7.52
CA MET A 240 -20.62 -12.01 8.54
C MET A 240 -21.16 -12.33 9.95
N PRO A 241 -20.28 -12.48 10.96
CA PRO A 241 -18.82 -12.43 10.90
C PRO A 241 -18.20 -13.77 10.46
N ALA A 242 -17.42 -13.77 9.38
CA ALA A 242 -16.60 -14.93 9.01
C ALA A 242 -15.40 -15.12 9.95
N LYS A 243 -14.92 -16.37 10.09
CA LYS A 243 -13.64 -16.62 10.77
C LYS A 243 -12.50 -16.13 9.86
N PRO A 244 -11.53 -15.37 10.37
CA PRO A 244 -10.49 -14.71 9.58
C PRO A 244 -9.38 -15.66 9.09
N VAL A 245 -9.63 -16.97 9.00
CA VAL A 245 -8.56 -17.95 8.73
C VAL A 245 -7.93 -17.70 7.37
N ASP A 246 -8.72 -17.31 6.36
CA ASP A 246 -8.22 -17.12 4.99
C ASP A 246 -7.94 -15.65 4.66
N PHE A 247 -8.03 -14.74 5.63
CA PHE A 247 -7.72 -13.32 5.42
C PHE A 247 -6.95 -12.76 6.62
N ILE A 248 -5.64 -12.60 6.44
CA ILE A 248 -4.71 -12.11 7.45
C ILE A 248 -4.19 -10.74 7.03
N ARG A 249 -4.46 -9.73 7.86
CA ARG A 249 -3.89 -8.39 7.76
C ARG A 249 -2.77 -8.26 8.78
N MET A 250 -1.54 -7.99 8.34
CA MET A 250 -0.39 -7.70 9.19
C MET A 250 0.07 -6.27 8.98
N ASN A 251 -0.22 -5.38 9.93
CA ASN A 251 0.19 -3.99 9.88
C ASN A 251 0.23 -3.38 11.28
N PRO A 252 1.34 -2.78 11.72
CA PRO A 252 1.37 -2.08 13.00
C PRO A 252 0.42 -0.87 12.97
N ASN A 253 -0.39 -0.71 14.01
CA ASN A 253 -1.31 0.42 14.14
C ASN A 253 -0.97 1.27 15.36
N LEU A 254 -0.37 2.44 15.13
CA LEU A 254 -0.13 3.43 16.17
C LEU A 254 -1.43 4.17 16.46
N ARG A 255 -2.08 3.84 17.57
CA ARG A 255 -3.36 4.44 17.95
C ARG A 255 -3.47 4.66 19.47
N PRO A 256 -4.34 5.58 19.91
CA PRO A 256 -4.82 5.65 21.29
C PRO A 256 -5.35 4.29 21.77
N ILE A 257 -5.07 3.98 23.04
CA ILE A 257 -5.52 2.76 23.72
C ILE A 257 -6.49 3.15 24.82
N TRP A 258 -7.66 2.50 24.83
CA TRP A 258 -8.63 2.62 25.91
C TRP A 258 -8.09 1.92 27.16
N LYS A 259 -7.94 2.66 28.26
CA LYS A 259 -7.53 2.11 29.56
C LYS A 259 -8.65 2.27 30.57
N GLU A 260 -8.71 1.30 31.47
CA GLU A 260 -9.65 1.27 32.59
C GLU A 260 -8.82 1.14 33.88
N ASP A 261 -8.94 2.11 34.77
CA ASP A 261 -8.47 2.02 36.14
C ASP A 261 -9.67 1.77 37.08
N SER A 262 -9.40 1.52 38.36
CA SER A 262 -10.42 1.10 39.33
C SER A 262 -11.65 2.01 39.45
N ASN A 263 -11.62 3.26 38.96
CA ASN A 263 -12.81 4.14 38.90
C ASN A 263 -12.90 5.04 37.66
N ASN A 264 -11.94 5.03 36.74
CA ASN A 264 -11.90 5.87 35.56
C ASN A 264 -11.64 5.08 34.29
N HIS A 265 -12.18 5.59 33.20
CA HIS A 265 -11.84 5.15 31.86
C HIS A 265 -11.30 6.33 31.06
N PHE A 266 -10.21 6.11 30.35
CA PHE A 266 -9.56 7.17 29.59
C PHE A 266 -8.74 6.61 28.43
N TRP A 267 -8.52 7.47 27.43
CA TRP A 267 -7.58 7.21 26.35
C TRP A 267 -6.15 7.56 26.75
N ASP A 268 -5.23 6.66 26.44
CA ASP A 268 -3.80 6.82 26.70
C ASP A 268 -2.96 6.38 25.48
N LEU A 269 -1.66 6.61 25.57
CA LEU A 269 -0.67 6.12 24.62
C LEU A 269 -0.53 4.59 24.71
N PRO A 270 -0.15 3.92 23.61
CA PRO A 270 0.38 2.57 23.63
C PRO A 270 1.51 2.43 24.66
N ASN A 271 1.54 1.29 25.36
CA ASN A 271 2.66 1.00 26.25
C ASN A 271 3.99 1.00 25.46
N GLY A 272 5.07 1.48 26.06
CA GLY A 272 6.38 1.54 25.41
C GLY A 272 6.59 2.66 24.39
N ILE A 273 5.58 3.51 24.16
CA ILE A 273 5.66 4.70 23.30
C ILE A 273 5.48 5.95 24.15
N THR A 274 6.43 6.88 24.08
CA THR A 274 6.32 8.18 24.75
C THR A 274 5.42 9.14 23.96
N LYS A 275 5.04 10.27 24.59
CA LYS A 275 4.26 11.31 23.92
C LYS A 275 5.02 11.88 22.71
N GLU A 276 6.31 12.16 22.89
CA GLU A 276 7.19 12.71 21.87
C GLU A 276 7.35 11.72 20.72
N GLU A 277 7.53 10.44 21.03
CA GLU A 277 7.63 9.37 20.03
C GLU A 277 6.33 9.21 19.24
N PHE A 278 5.18 9.25 19.90
CA PHE A 278 3.86 9.20 19.25
C PHE A 278 3.69 10.36 18.27
N LEU A 279 4.03 11.57 18.70
CA LEU A 279 3.98 12.76 17.86
C LEU A 279 4.95 12.68 16.69
N THR A 280 6.18 12.23 16.90
CA THR A 280 7.15 12.07 15.82
C THR A 280 6.65 11.05 14.82
N LEU A 281 6.29 9.84 15.25
CA LEU A 281 5.75 8.78 14.38
C LEU A 281 4.52 9.22 13.59
N HIS A 282 3.61 9.97 14.21
CA HIS A 282 2.42 10.50 13.53
C HIS A 282 2.75 11.54 12.47
N ASN A 283 3.86 12.27 12.62
CA ASN A 283 4.28 13.33 11.70
C ASN A 283 5.39 12.90 10.72
N ILE A 284 5.89 11.65 10.80
CA ILE A 284 6.77 11.10 9.78
C ILE A 284 5.99 11.08 8.46
N ASP A 285 6.53 11.80 7.47
CA ASP A 285 5.98 11.87 6.12
C ASP A 285 6.31 10.56 5.37
N MET A 286 5.82 10.36 4.14
CA MET A 286 6.07 9.08 3.41
C MET A 286 7.57 8.80 3.16
N ASP A 287 8.44 9.79 3.33
CA ASP A 287 9.89 9.72 3.20
C ASP A 287 10.60 9.83 4.56
N ALA A 288 10.74 8.70 5.28
CA ALA A 288 11.65 8.62 6.43
C ALA A 288 13.10 8.52 5.94
N LEU A 289 13.89 9.58 6.15
CA LEU A 289 15.28 9.68 5.65
C LEU A 289 16.31 9.83 6.76
N GLU A 290 15.91 10.31 7.93
CA GLU A 290 16.83 10.54 9.04
C GLU A 290 16.97 9.26 9.88
N ASP A 291 18.19 8.96 10.32
CA ASP A 291 18.48 7.73 11.11
C ASP A 291 17.60 7.64 12.37
N ALA A 292 17.28 8.78 12.98
CA ALA A 292 16.38 8.85 14.14
C ALA A 292 14.94 8.43 13.81
N GLU A 293 14.44 8.78 12.62
CA GLU A 293 13.12 8.34 12.14
C GLU A 293 13.12 6.84 11.89
N VAL A 294 14.17 6.32 11.23
CA VAL A 294 14.34 4.89 10.95
C VAL A 294 14.45 4.08 12.25
N ALA A 295 15.20 4.57 13.24
CA ALA A 295 15.31 3.95 14.55
C ALA A 295 13.96 3.92 15.28
N LEU A 296 13.17 4.99 15.17
CA LEU A 296 11.85 5.05 15.79
C LEU A 296 10.83 4.13 15.10
N ILE A 297 10.88 4.01 13.78
CA ILE A 297 10.10 3.02 13.02
C ILE A 297 10.50 1.60 13.45
N THR A 298 11.79 1.33 13.61
CA THR A 298 12.29 0.04 14.08
C THR A 298 11.73 -0.29 15.47
N LYS A 299 11.77 0.67 16.40
CA LYS A 299 11.16 0.53 17.73
C LYS A 299 9.65 0.23 17.65
N LEU A 300 8.91 0.93 16.79
CA LEU A 300 7.48 0.68 16.57
C LEU A 300 7.23 -0.77 16.12
N CYS A 301 8.00 -1.23 15.13
CA CYS A 301 7.92 -2.60 14.61
C CYS A 301 8.28 -3.64 15.67
N ASP A 302 9.34 -3.42 16.45
CA ASP A 302 9.74 -4.31 17.54
C ASP A 302 8.65 -4.39 18.62
N ASN A 303 8.06 -3.26 19.00
CA ASN A 303 6.96 -3.25 19.95
C ASN A 303 5.74 -4.03 19.41
N TRP A 304 5.43 -3.90 18.12
CA TRP A 304 4.32 -4.63 17.48
C TRP A 304 4.58 -6.14 17.40
N MET A 305 5.75 -6.54 16.89
CA MET A 305 6.11 -7.96 16.73
C MET A 305 6.22 -8.70 18.06
N ASN A 306 6.63 -8.01 19.13
CA ASN A 306 6.77 -8.57 20.48
C ASN A 306 5.54 -8.33 21.39
N ASN A 307 4.44 -7.81 20.84
CA ASN A 307 3.20 -7.52 21.59
C ASN A 307 3.40 -6.57 22.79
N LEU A 308 4.32 -5.62 22.67
CA LEU A 308 4.64 -4.60 23.68
C LEU A 308 3.78 -3.34 23.48
N GLY A 309 2.46 -3.52 23.42
CA GLY A 309 1.48 -2.42 23.46
C GLY A 309 1.07 -1.82 22.11
N VAL A 310 1.76 -2.14 21.00
CA VAL A 310 1.36 -1.68 19.65
C VAL A 310 0.47 -2.75 19.00
N PRO A 311 -0.82 -2.46 18.76
CA PRO A 311 -1.76 -3.42 18.18
C PRO A 311 -1.53 -3.61 16.68
N ASN A 312 -2.10 -4.68 16.14
CA ASN A 312 -2.24 -4.87 14.70
C ASN A 312 -3.44 -4.07 14.17
N GLN A 313 -3.37 -3.60 12.93
CA GLN A 313 -4.51 -2.97 12.25
C GLN A 313 -5.59 -4.02 12.01
N ALA A 314 -6.78 -3.77 12.56
CA ALA A 314 -7.94 -4.60 12.31
C ALA A 314 -8.44 -4.42 10.87
N VAL A 315 -9.12 -5.43 10.33
CA VAL A 315 -9.94 -5.24 9.12
C VAL A 315 -11.11 -4.29 9.43
N ARG A 316 -11.63 -4.36 10.66
CA ARG A 316 -12.62 -3.43 11.19
C ARG A 316 -12.44 -3.28 12.70
N SER A 317 -12.55 -2.06 13.20
CA SER A 317 -12.48 -1.75 14.62
C SER A 317 -13.85 -1.40 15.21
N ASP A 318 -14.01 -1.59 16.52
CA ASP A 318 -15.15 -1.08 17.29
C ASP A 318 -14.97 0.40 17.70
N SER A 319 -15.90 0.94 18.49
CA SER A 319 -15.85 2.33 18.97
C SER A 319 -14.69 2.63 19.94
N LYS A 320 -14.09 1.59 20.55
CA LYS A 320 -12.88 1.68 21.38
C LYS A 320 -11.61 1.35 20.58
N LEU A 321 -11.73 1.37 19.25
CA LEU A 321 -10.67 1.04 18.30
C LEU A 321 -10.12 -0.39 18.44
N ASN A 322 -10.79 -1.28 19.19
CA ASN A 322 -10.40 -2.68 19.32
C ASN A 322 -10.79 -3.46 18.07
N THR A 323 -10.08 -4.55 17.82
CA THR A 323 -10.34 -5.42 16.68
C THR A 323 -11.71 -6.08 16.79
N LEU A 324 -12.61 -5.73 15.87
CA LEU A 324 -13.88 -6.40 15.67
C LEU A 324 -13.74 -7.50 14.61
N ILE A 325 -12.97 -7.25 13.55
CA ILE A 325 -12.68 -8.20 12.46
C ILE A 325 -11.18 -8.23 12.19
N GLY A 326 -10.63 -9.43 12.01
CA GLY A 326 -9.20 -9.69 11.76
C GLY A 326 -8.45 -10.08 13.04
N HIS A 327 -7.15 -9.76 13.08
CA HIS A 327 -6.26 -10.19 14.16
C HIS A 327 -5.86 -9.00 15.05
N PRO A 328 -5.93 -9.13 16.39
CA PRO A 328 -5.67 -8.02 17.32
C PRO A 328 -4.19 -7.66 17.47
N ASN A 329 -3.29 -8.62 17.25
CA ASN A 329 -1.85 -8.42 17.39
C ASN A 329 -1.09 -9.30 16.38
N PHE A 330 0.20 -9.01 16.23
CA PHE A 330 1.09 -9.73 15.33
C PHE A 330 1.16 -11.23 15.64
N LEU A 331 1.27 -11.62 16.91
CA LEU A 331 1.46 -13.02 17.30
C LEU A 331 0.29 -13.90 16.88
N VAL A 332 -0.94 -13.39 17.03
CA VAL A 332 -2.17 -14.10 16.61
C VAL A 332 -2.22 -14.21 15.08
N ALA A 333 -1.93 -13.13 14.35
CA ALA A 333 -1.85 -13.16 12.88
C ALA A 333 -0.76 -14.13 12.37
N ALA A 334 0.41 -14.11 13.00
CA ALA A 334 1.55 -14.93 12.62
C ALA A 334 1.31 -16.42 12.92
N ALA A 335 0.61 -16.74 14.01
CA ALA A 335 0.21 -18.11 14.32
C ALA A 335 -0.75 -18.66 13.24
N ASP A 336 -1.76 -17.90 12.86
CA ASP A 336 -2.70 -18.30 11.79
C ASP A 336 -1.99 -18.44 10.44
N PHE A 337 -1.09 -17.51 10.10
CA PHE A 337 -0.31 -17.60 8.87
C PHE A 337 0.56 -18.87 8.82
N LYS A 338 1.22 -19.22 9.94
CA LYS A 338 1.98 -20.48 10.04
C LYS A 338 1.09 -21.71 9.89
N SER A 339 -0.16 -21.63 10.35
CA SER A 339 -1.11 -22.75 10.26
C SER A 339 -1.46 -23.10 8.80
N TRP A 340 -1.37 -22.16 7.86
CA TRP A 340 -1.62 -22.42 6.43
C TRP A 340 -0.66 -23.45 5.84
N PHE A 341 0.56 -23.56 6.39
CA PHE A 341 1.58 -24.49 5.92
C PHE A 341 1.64 -25.79 6.73
N SER A 342 0.86 -25.88 7.82
CA SER A 342 0.87 -27.02 8.74
C SER A 342 -0.28 -28.00 8.48
N LYS A 343 -1.28 -27.61 7.67
CA LYS A 343 -2.38 -28.49 7.27
C LYS A 343 -1.91 -29.41 6.13
N THR A 344 -1.94 -30.72 6.36
CA THR A 344 -1.79 -31.72 5.30
C THR A 344 -2.98 -31.61 4.34
N PRO A 345 -2.79 -31.86 3.02
CA PRO A 345 -3.84 -31.71 2.01
C PRO A 345 -5.12 -32.51 2.28
N GLU A 346 -5.06 -33.55 3.11
CA GLU A 346 -6.18 -34.45 3.42
C GLU A 346 -7.21 -33.90 4.44
N SER A 347 -7.02 -32.68 4.97
CA SER A 347 -7.91 -32.13 6.00
C SER A 347 -8.60 -30.80 5.63
N LEU A 348 -8.73 -30.49 4.34
CA LEU A 348 -9.61 -29.41 3.89
C LEU A 348 -10.99 -30.01 3.56
N PRO A 349 -12.09 -29.46 4.10
CA PRO A 349 -13.44 -29.98 3.90
C PRO A 349 -13.92 -29.90 2.45
#